data_AF-A0A6A1TK27-F1
#
_entry.id   AF-A0A6A1TK27-F1
#
_cell.length_a   1.000
_cell.length_b   1.000
_cell.length_c   1.000
_cell.angle_alpha   90.00
_cell.angle_beta   90.00
_cell.angle_gamma   90.00
#
_symmetry.space_group_name_H-M   'P 1'
#
loop_
_entity.id
_entity.type
_entity.pdbx_description
1 polymer ?
#
loop_
_entity_poly.entity_id
_entity_poly.type
_entity_poly.pdbx_seq_one_letter_code
_entity_poly.pdbx_strand_id
1 'polypeptide(L)'
;MPKLRLPFKKKKPGSAYFGLNELDRKIEKYIDYDNGFYVELGANDGIRQSNTYYFEKNRGWSGILIEPSPNNFLECRKNRSEKNAIFCNACVRFGYPHKYVDMSYGNLMSVSTNVEVDLESVSAHLELSRQFLRNREATFEFGAVAKPLSTILDEGNAPALMDILSLDVEGAELEVLMGVDFDRHNFRFMVIECRNIDRMRSFLEAKGYTLLDQLTEHDYLFKFDAAGTA
;
A
#
# COMPACT_ATOMS: atom_id res chain seq x y z
N MET A 1 -51.13 -25.58 5.50
CA MET A 1 -50.25 -24.40 5.48
C MET A 1 -48.83 -24.86 5.17
N PRO A 2 -48.20 -24.42 4.07
CA PRO A 2 -46.84 -24.81 3.75
C PRO A 2 -45.85 -24.05 4.63
N LYS A 3 -44.94 -24.78 5.29
CA LYS A 3 -43.86 -24.18 6.09
C LYS A 3 -42.88 -23.48 5.14
N LEU A 4 -42.80 -22.16 5.26
CA LEU A 4 -41.83 -21.32 4.57
C LEU A 4 -40.43 -21.72 5.04
N ARG A 5 -39.67 -22.48 4.22
CA ARG A 5 -38.23 -22.68 4.43
C ARG A 5 -37.56 -21.35 4.12
N LEU A 6 -37.12 -20.64 5.16
CA LEU A 6 -36.20 -19.51 5.00
C LEU A 6 -34.97 -19.98 4.20
N PRO A 7 -34.47 -19.17 3.25
CA PRO A 7 -33.26 -19.51 2.52
C PRO A 7 -32.11 -19.63 3.52
N PHE A 8 -31.43 -20.77 3.50
CA PHE A 8 -30.16 -20.95 4.20
C PHE A 8 -29.20 -19.87 3.72
N LYS A 9 -28.97 -18.82 4.53
CA LYS A 9 -27.79 -17.97 4.38
C LYS A 9 -26.60 -18.91 4.54
N LYS A 10 -25.91 -19.24 3.44
CA LYS A 10 -24.57 -19.82 3.51
C LYS A 10 -23.78 -18.92 4.45
N LYS A 11 -23.38 -19.42 5.62
CA LYS A 11 -22.35 -18.76 6.43
C LYS A 11 -21.15 -18.64 5.49
N LYS A 12 -20.78 -17.40 5.11
CA LYS A 12 -19.51 -17.16 4.42
C LYS A 12 -18.43 -17.81 5.30
N PRO A 13 -17.59 -18.73 4.78
CA PRO A 13 -16.46 -19.24 5.55
C PRO A 13 -15.69 -18.01 6.02
N GLY A 14 -15.40 -17.94 7.33
CA GLY A 14 -14.89 -16.73 7.98
C GLY A 14 -13.77 -16.13 7.14
N SER A 15 -14.03 -14.99 6.51
CA SER A 15 -13.01 -14.29 5.75
C SER A 15 -12.03 -13.73 6.77
N ALA A 16 -10.90 -14.41 6.93
CA ALA A 16 -9.79 -13.83 7.65
C ALA A 16 -9.37 -12.59 6.86
N TYR A 17 -9.53 -11.44 7.49
CA TYR A 17 -8.87 -10.20 7.11
C TYR A 17 -7.38 -10.34 7.46
N PHE A 18 -6.52 -9.67 6.69
CA PHE A 18 -5.07 -9.81 6.75
C PHE A 18 -4.37 -8.54 7.21
N GLY A 19 -5.00 -7.38 7.04
CA GLY A 19 -4.43 -6.08 7.39
C GLY A 19 -4.22 -5.94 8.89
N LEU A 20 -3.15 -5.23 9.27
CA LEU A 20 -2.94 -4.85 10.67
C LEU A 20 -4.15 -4.06 11.17
N ASN A 21 -4.57 -4.28 12.43
CA ASN A 21 -5.73 -3.60 13.02
C ASN A 21 -7.05 -3.72 12.22
N GLU A 22 -7.20 -4.81 11.46
CA GLU A 22 -8.30 -5.06 10.51
C GLU A 22 -8.48 -3.93 9.48
N LEU A 23 -7.38 -3.32 9.01
CA LEU A 23 -7.42 -2.18 8.11
C LEU A 23 -8.15 -2.49 6.80
N ASP A 24 -7.90 -3.65 6.19
CA ASP A 24 -8.63 -4.16 5.02
C ASP A 24 -10.14 -4.29 5.26
N ARG A 25 -10.57 -4.68 6.46
CA ARG A 25 -12.00 -4.69 6.83
C ARG A 25 -12.59 -3.28 6.93
N LYS A 26 -11.80 -2.31 7.39
CA LYS A 26 -12.25 -0.90 7.47
C LYS A 26 -12.34 -0.29 6.08
N ILE A 27 -11.37 -0.58 5.22
CA ILE A 27 -11.34 -0.22 3.80
C ILE A 27 -12.56 -0.77 3.07
N GLU A 28 -12.92 -2.04 3.30
CA GLU A 28 -14.03 -2.71 2.62
C GLU A 28 -15.35 -1.93 2.72
N LYS A 29 -15.57 -1.18 3.80
CA LYS A 29 -16.77 -0.34 3.99
C LYS A 29 -16.93 0.73 2.91
N TYR A 30 -15.82 1.16 2.30
CA TYR A 30 -15.77 2.20 1.27
C TYR A 30 -15.72 1.63 -0.15
N ILE A 31 -15.23 0.39 -0.29
CA ILE A 31 -15.05 -0.29 -1.57
C ILE A 31 -15.74 -1.66 -1.58
N ASP A 32 -17.02 -1.69 -1.22
CA ASP A 32 -17.82 -2.92 -1.17
C ASP A 32 -18.29 -3.39 -2.56
N TYR A 33 -17.33 -3.75 -3.42
CA TYR A 33 -17.58 -4.34 -4.73
C TYR A 33 -16.48 -5.35 -5.11
N ASP A 34 -16.74 -6.09 -6.19
CA ASP A 34 -15.87 -7.14 -6.72
C ASP A 34 -15.10 -6.66 -7.96
N ASN A 35 -14.00 -7.34 -8.27
CA ASN A 35 -13.16 -7.14 -9.47
C ASN A 35 -12.58 -5.71 -9.62
N GLY A 36 -12.18 -5.08 -8.52
CA GLY A 36 -11.46 -3.81 -8.55
C GLY A 36 -9.96 -3.96 -8.79
N PHE A 37 -9.28 -2.82 -8.93
CA PHE A 37 -7.84 -2.71 -9.13
C PHE A 37 -7.14 -1.98 -7.97
N TYR A 38 -6.15 -2.62 -7.35
CA TYR A 38 -5.40 -2.02 -6.25
C TYR A 38 -3.93 -1.74 -6.62
N VAL A 39 -3.32 -0.82 -5.88
CA VAL A 39 -1.87 -0.64 -5.82
C VAL A 39 -1.46 -0.70 -4.35
N GLU A 40 -0.49 -1.55 -4.03
CA GLU A 40 0.03 -1.71 -2.66
C GLU A 40 1.53 -1.50 -2.65
N LEU A 41 1.98 -0.49 -1.89
CA LEU A 41 3.38 -0.29 -1.54
C LEU A 41 3.60 -0.74 -0.09
N GLY A 42 4.78 -1.31 0.18
CA GLY A 42 5.02 -2.02 1.45
C GLY A 42 4.42 -3.42 1.43
N ALA A 43 4.39 -4.07 0.25
CA ALA A 43 3.69 -5.33 0.08
C ALA A 43 4.29 -6.50 0.88
N ASN A 44 5.51 -6.37 1.42
CA ASN A 44 6.22 -7.35 2.22
C ASN A 44 6.20 -8.74 1.55
N ASP A 45 5.74 -9.79 2.25
CA ASP A 45 5.63 -11.15 1.70
C ASP A 45 4.32 -11.38 0.93
N GLY A 46 3.52 -10.34 0.70
CA GLY A 46 2.22 -10.37 0.03
C GLY A 46 1.05 -10.87 0.88
N ILE A 47 1.26 -11.28 2.14
CA ILE A 47 0.20 -11.84 2.99
C ILE A 47 0.15 -11.15 4.35
N ARG A 48 1.27 -11.13 5.08
CA ARG A 48 1.32 -10.60 6.45
C ARG A 48 1.04 -9.11 6.43
N GLN A 49 -0.02 -8.70 7.13
CA GLN A 49 -0.45 -7.31 7.22
C GLN A 49 -0.86 -6.68 5.88
N SER A 50 -1.07 -7.48 4.82
CA SER A 50 -1.49 -6.93 3.53
C SER A 50 -2.90 -6.37 3.59
N ASN A 51 -3.06 -5.15 3.08
CA ASN A 51 -4.35 -4.46 3.00
C ASN A 51 -5.17 -4.88 1.77
N THR A 52 -4.55 -5.56 0.80
CA THR A 52 -5.20 -5.94 -0.47
C THR A 52 -5.46 -7.43 -0.62
N TYR A 53 -4.81 -8.29 0.18
CA TYR A 53 -4.89 -9.74 -0.01
C TYR A 53 -6.30 -10.29 0.14
N TYR A 54 -7.07 -9.74 1.07
CA TYR A 54 -8.48 -10.07 1.23
C TYR A 54 -9.27 -9.80 -0.06
N PHE A 55 -9.08 -8.65 -0.70
CA PHE A 55 -9.78 -8.28 -1.92
C PHE A 55 -9.42 -9.18 -3.10
N GLU A 56 -8.14 -9.56 -3.24
CA GLU A 56 -7.71 -10.56 -4.23
C GLU A 56 -8.40 -11.90 -4.00
N LYS A 57 -8.26 -12.44 -2.78
CA LYS A 57 -8.68 -13.81 -2.44
C LYS A 57 -10.19 -13.99 -2.45
N ASN A 58 -10.94 -12.96 -2.04
CA ASN A 58 -12.37 -13.07 -1.76
C ASN A 58 -13.26 -12.28 -2.71
N ARG A 59 -12.72 -11.26 -3.40
CA ARG A 59 -13.50 -10.33 -4.24
C ARG A 59 -13.02 -10.30 -5.70
N GLY A 60 -12.03 -11.13 -6.06
CA GLY A 60 -11.54 -11.25 -7.43
C GLY A 60 -10.73 -10.05 -7.92
N TRP A 61 -10.22 -9.22 -7.01
CA TRP A 61 -9.39 -8.06 -7.36
C TRP A 61 -8.00 -8.50 -7.83
N SER A 62 -7.34 -7.64 -8.59
CA SER A 62 -5.95 -7.77 -8.99
C SER A 62 -5.28 -6.40 -9.03
N GLY A 63 -3.96 -6.33 -9.11
CA GLY A 63 -3.31 -5.03 -9.02
C GLY A 63 -1.80 -5.05 -9.17
N ILE A 64 -1.19 -4.00 -8.66
CA ILE A 64 0.26 -3.81 -8.60
C ILE A 64 0.71 -3.89 -7.15
N LEU A 65 1.73 -4.71 -6.88
CA LEU A 65 2.40 -4.77 -5.57
C LEU A 65 3.85 -4.34 -5.72
N ILE A 66 4.35 -3.54 -4.77
CA ILE A 66 5.71 -3.00 -4.79
C ILE A 66 6.37 -3.27 -3.44
N GLU A 67 7.50 -3.95 -3.48
CA GLU A 67 8.30 -4.31 -2.31
C GLU A 67 9.79 -4.13 -2.61
N PRO A 68 10.52 -3.23 -1.93
CA PRO A 68 11.92 -2.98 -2.23
C PRO A 68 12.85 -4.12 -1.79
N SER A 69 12.54 -4.85 -0.71
CA SER A 69 13.39 -5.92 -0.20
C SER A 69 13.35 -7.14 -1.12
N PRO A 70 14.49 -7.57 -1.71
CA PRO A 70 14.49 -8.67 -2.67
C PRO A 70 13.94 -9.98 -2.13
N ASN A 71 14.19 -10.32 -0.86
CA ASN A 71 13.66 -11.55 -0.28
C ASN A 71 12.14 -11.50 -0.06
N ASN A 72 11.62 -10.35 0.40
CA ASN A 72 10.18 -10.17 0.58
C ASN A 72 9.47 -10.13 -0.77
N PHE A 73 10.02 -9.43 -1.75
CA PHE A 73 9.55 -9.42 -3.13
C PHE A 73 9.40 -10.83 -3.72
N LEU A 74 10.41 -11.70 -3.52
CA LEU A 74 10.35 -13.08 -4.01
C LEU A 74 9.26 -13.90 -3.30
N GLU A 75 9.08 -13.72 -1.99
CA GLU A 75 7.96 -14.36 -1.28
C GLU A 75 6.61 -13.79 -1.71
N CYS A 76 6.48 -12.48 -1.94
CA CYS A 76 5.29 -11.84 -2.48
C CYS A 76 4.91 -12.45 -3.83
N ARG A 77 5.87 -12.60 -4.75
CA ARG A 77 5.65 -13.26 -6.04
C ARG A 77 5.20 -14.71 -5.94
N LYS A 78 5.61 -15.42 -4.90
CA LYS A 78 5.20 -16.81 -4.65
C LYS A 78 3.82 -16.88 -4.01
N ASN A 79 3.45 -15.88 -3.21
CA ASN A 79 2.22 -15.87 -2.42
C ASN A 79 1.03 -15.23 -3.15
N ARG A 80 1.27 -14.31 -4.08
CA ARG A 80 0.22 -13.60 -4.84
C ARG A 80 -0.05 -14.26 -6.19
N SER A 81 -1.26 -14.07 -6.70
CA SER A 81 -1.64 -14.55 -8.04
C SER A 81 -0.81 -13.90 -9.15
N GLU A 82 -0.59 -14.65 -10.24
CA GLU A 82 0.01 -14.16 -11.50
C GLU A 82 -0.82 -13.08 -12.21
N LYS A 83 -2.06 -12.83 -11.78
CA LYS A 83 -2.87 -11.71 -12.26
C LYS A 83 -2.32 -10.35 -11.81
N ASN A 84 -1.43 -10.34 -10.82
CA ASN A 84 -0.81 -9.12 -10.33
C ASN A 84 0.53 -8.88 -11.01
N ALA A 85 0.84 -7.60 -11.25
CA ALA A 85 2.20 -7.19 -11.55
C ALA A 85 2.91 -6.87 -10.22
N ILE A 86 4.13 -7.39 -10.05
CA ILE A 86 4.86 -7.29 -8.78
C ILE A 86 6.25 -6.76 -9.09
N PHE A 87 6.64 -5.68 -8.40
CA PHE A 87 7.87 -4.92 -8.66
C PHE A 87 8.81 -4.90 -7.45
N CYS A 88 10.11 -4.99 -7.71
CA CYS A 88 11.17 -4.93 -6.70
C CYS A 88 11.84 -3.55 -6.74
N ASN A 89 11.17 -2.53 -6.19
CA ASN A 89 11.57 -1.14 -6.31
C ASN A 89 11.27 -0.34 -5.05
N ALA A 90 12.10 0.68 -4.78
CA ALA A 90 11.74 1.76 -3.86
C ALA A 90 11.17 2.92 -4.69
N CYS A 91 9.96 3.35 -4.34
CA CYS A 91 9.33 4.47 -5.05
C CYS A 91 9.91 5.80 -4.58
N VAL A 92 10.15 6.72 -5.51
CA VAL A 92 10.80 8.02 -5.24
C VAL A 92 10.13 9.14 -6.02
N ARG A 93 10.40 10.39 -5.61
CA ARG A 93 9.94 11.57 -6.33
C ARG A 93 10.50 11.66 -7.75
N PHE A 94 9.81 12.40 -8.62
CA PHE A 94 10.38 12.77 -9.90
C PHE A 94 11.69 13.55 -9.73
N GLY A 95 12.67 13.24 -10.59
CA GLY A 95 13.99 13.87 -10.56
C GLY A 95 14.91 13.38 -9.44
N TYR A 96 14.57 12.31 -8.72
CA TYR A 96 15.48 11.67 -7.77
C TYR A 96 16.82 11.33 -8.45
N PRO A 97 17.97 11.79 -7.91
CA PRO A 97 19.22 11.83 -8.66
C PRO A 97 20.02 10.51 -8.61
N HIS A 98 19.62 9.56 -7.76
CA HIS A 98 20.37 8.34 -7.53
C HIS A 98 19.67 7.12 -8.13
N LYS A 99 20.47 6.12 -8.52
CA LYS A 99 19.94 4.84 -9.02
C LYS A 99 19.30 3.99 -7.93
N TYR A 100 19.77 4.15 -6.69
CA TYR A 100 19.37 3.35 -5.55
C TYR A 100 18.91 4.23 -4.38
N VAL A 101 17.88 3.77 -3.68
CA VAL A 101 17.53 4.21 -2.33
C VAL A 101 18.27 3.29 -1.36
N ASP A 102 18.94 3.87 -0.37
CA ASP A 102 19.59 3.09 0.68
C ASP A 102 18.52 2.65 1.68
N MET A 103 18.51 1.36 2.00
CA MET A 103 17.47 0.71 2.80
C MET A 103 18.08 -0.09 3.94
N SER A 104 17.50 0.03 5.12
CA SER A 104 17.73 -0.88 6.23
C SER A 104 16.61 -1.91 6.29
N TYR A 105 16.95 -3.18 6.09
CA TYR A 105 15.98 -4.28 6.15
C TYR A 105 15.55 -4.57 7.60
N GLY A 106 14.23 -4.63 7.80
CA GLY A 106 13.57 -4.89 9.08
C GLY A 106 12.30 -5.73 8.95
N ASN A 107 12.19 -6.56 7.90
CA ASN A 107 10.96 -7.26 7.51
C ASN A 107 9.80 -6.25 7.33
N LEU A 108 8.75 -6.33 8.16
CA LEU A 108 7.60 -5.43 8.14
C LEU A 108 7.99 -3.96 8.37
N MET A 109 9.13 -3.68 9.01
CA MET A 109 9.60 -2.33 9.33
C MET A 109 10.86 -1.95 8.54
N SER A 110 10.95 -2.39 7.28
CA SER A 110 12.08 -2.00 6.42
C SER A 110 11.95 -0.53 6.02
N VAL A 111 13.01 0.26 6.18
CA VAL A 111 12.95 1.73 6.08
C VAL A 111 14.03 2.28 5.18
N SER A 112 13.74 3.40 4.51
CA SER A 112 14.71 4.14 3.71
C SER A 112 15.62 5.00 4.59
N THR A 113 16.92 5.08 4.28
CA THR A 113 17.91 5.78 5.11
C THR A 113 18.55 7.01 4.46
N ASN A 114 18.33 7.22 3.16
CA ASN A 114 18.89 8.35 2.40
C ASN A 114 17.83 9.25 1.73
N VAL A 115 16.59 9.17 2.18
CA VAL A 115 15.47 10.04 1.76
C VAL A 115 14.79 10.64 2.98
N GLU A 116 13.97 11.67 2.79
CA GLU A 116 13.16 12.22 3.87
C GLU A 116 12.14 11.17 4.33
N VAL A 117 12.12 10.89 5.63
CA VAL A 117 11.15 9.98 6.26
C VAL A 117 10.46 10.68 7.42
N ASP A 118 9.16 10.48 7.54
CA ASP A 118 8.33 10.97 8.64
C ASP A 118 8.39 10.02 9.84
N LEU A 119 9.59 9.93 10.43
CA LEU A 119 9.90 9.14 11.62
C LEU A 119 10.67 9.99 12.63
N GLU A 120 10.35 9.85 13.92
CA GLU A 120 11.09 10.56 14.99
C GLU A 120 12.54 10.08 15.10
N SER A 121 12.76 8.77 14.93
CA SER A 121 14.08 8.16 15.04
C SER A 121 14.18 6.86 14.25
N VAL A 122 14.95 6.89 13.16
CA VAL A 122 15.28 5.69 12.36
C VAL A 122 15.99 4.64 13.21
N SER A 123 16.87 5.03 14.14
CA SER A 123 17.56 4.05 14.99
C SER A 123 16.62 3.35 15.96
N ALA A 124 15.68 4.05 16.58
CA ALA A 124 14.66 3.44 17.44
C ALA A 124 13.73 2.52 16.62
N HIS A 125 13.36 2.95 15.41
CA HIS A 125 12.60 2.15 14.45
C HIS A 125 13.26 0.81 14.14
N LEU A 126 14.57 0.84 13.85
CA LEU A 126 15.35 -0.36 13.56
C LEU A 126 15.49 -1.30 14.76
N GLU A 127 15.63 -0.78 15.97
CA GLU A 127 15.63 -1.63 17.16
C GLU A 127 14.27 -2.31 17.38
N LEU A 128 13.16 -1.59 17.15
CA LEU A 128 11.81 -2.16 17.22
C LEU A 128 11.57 -3.21 16.12
N SER A 129 12.17 -3.04 14.92
CA SER A 129 12.00 -3.98 13.80
C SER A 129 12.40 -5.42 14.16
N ARG A 130 13.30 -5.61 15.13
CA ARG A 130 13.79 -6.93 15.57
C ARG A 130 12.67 -7.86 16.01
N GLN A 131 11.54 -7.33 16.49
CA GLN A 131 10.38 -8.13 16.91
C GLN A 131 9.61 -8.76 15.73
N PHE A 132 9.78 -8.23 14.51
CA PHE A 132 9.06 -8.67 13.31
C PHE A 132 9.87 -9.67 12.46
N LEU A 133 11.16 -9.83 12.77
CA LEU A 133 12.05 -10.78 12.12
C LEU A 133 11.59 -12.22 12.34
N ARG A 134 11.71 -13.04 11.30
CA ARG A 134 11.50 -14.49 11.40
C ARG A 134 12.72 -15.19 11.98
N ASN A 135 12.56 -16.48 12.31
CA ASN A 135 13.67 -17.31 12.77
C ASN A 135 14.83 -17.25 11.77
N ARG A 136 16.00 -16.82 12.24
CA ARG A 136 17.25 -16.62 11.47
C ARG A 136 17.24 -15.48 10.45
N GLU A 137 16.21 -14.64 10.42
CA GLU A 137 16.35 -13.34 9.74
C GLU A 137 17.23 -12.41 10.56
N ALA A 138 17.94 -11.53 9.87
CA ALA A 138 18.76 -10.48 10.46
C ALA A 138 18.43 -9.16 9.77
N THR A 139 18.67 -8.05 10.46
CA THR A 139 18.70 -6.73 9.82
C THR A 139 19.97 -6.59 8.99
N PHE A 140 19.87 -5.91 7.85
CA PHE A 140 21.01 -5.64 6.97
C PHE A 140 20.71 -4.44 6.07
N GLU A 141 21.76 -3.82 5.53
CA GLU A 141 21.64 -2.70 4.59
C GLU A 141 21.66 -3.19 3.14
N PHE A 142 20.88 -2.55 2.27
CA PHE A 142 20.89 -2.82 0.83
C PHE A 142 20.46 -1.58 0.02
N GLY A 143 20.76 -1.58 -1.29
CA GLY A 143 20.29 -0.55 -2.21
C GLY A 143 19.11 -1.04 -3.04
N ALA A 144 17.93 -0.44 -2.87
CA ALA A 144 16.74 -0.72 -3.67
C ALA A 144 16.73 0.11 -4.95
N VAL A 145 16.37 -0.46 -6.09
CA VAL A 145 16.32 0.29 -7.36
C VAL A 145 15.23 1.36 -7.26
N ALA A 146 15.64 2.61 -7.37
CA ALA A 146 14.76 3.77 -7.28
C ALA A 146 13.94 3.93 -8.58
N LYS A 147 12.63 4.19 -8.44
CA LYS A 147 11.76 4.44 -9.60
C LYS A 147 10.54 5.29 -9.20
N PRO A 148 10.14 6.31 -9.98
CA PRO A 148 8.89 7.01 -9.72
C PRO A 148 7.69 6.08 -9.83
N LEU A 149 6.69 6.26 -8.95
CA LEU A 149 5.51 5.40 -8.93
C LEU A 149 4.80 5.40 -10.29
N SER A 150 4.66 6.55 -10.95
CA SER A 150 4.06 6.60 -12.30
C SER A 150 4.75 5.70 -13.33
N THR A 151 6.07 5.57 -13.28
CA THR A 151 6.79 4.66 -14.18
C THR A 151 6.42 3.20 -13.91
N ILE A 152 6.25 2.81 -12.64
CA ILE A 152 5.80 1.46 -12.28
C ILE A 152 4.35 1.23 -12.72
N LEU A 153 3.47 2.23 -12.52
CA LEU A 153 2.07 2.15 -12.96
C LEU A 153 1.96 1.95 -14.47
N ASP A 154 2.79 2.66 -15.25
CA ASP A 154 2.89 2.50 -16.69
C ASP A 154 3.38 1.11 -17.10
N GLU A 155 4.49 0.64 -16.51
CA GLU A 155 5.04 -0.70 -16.77
C GLU A 155 4.07 -1.83 -16.37
N GLY A 156 3.29 -1.60 -15.31
CA GLY A 156 2.27 -2.51 -14.81
C GLY A 156 0.94 -2.46 -15.57
N ASN A 157 0.83 -1.61 -16.60
CA ASN A 157 -0.41 -1.36 -17.36
C ASN A 157 -1.60 -1.01 -16.45
N ALA A 158 -1.35 -0.20 -15.42
CA ALA A 158 -2.41 0.26 -14.53
C ALA A 158 -3.46 1.08 -15.28
N PRO A 159 -4.75 0.96 -14.92
CA PRO A 159 -5.76 1.88 -15.44
C PRO A 159 -5.48 3.31 -14.98
N ALA A 160 -5.92 4.30 -15.77
CA ALA A 160 -5.75 5.72 -15.42
C ALA A 160 -6.46 6.09 -14.10
N LEU A 161 -7.57 5.42 -13.79
CA LEU A 161 -8.25 5.51 -12.50
C LEU A 161 -8.28 4.12 -11.84
N MET A 162 -7.52 3.96 -10.76
CA MET A 162 -7.43 2.76 -9.94
C MET A 162 -8.39 2.87 -8.75
N ASP A 163 -8.82 1.75 -8.18
CA ASP A 163 -9.81 1.77 -7.12
C ASP A 163 -9.22 2.15 -5.77
N ILE A 164 -8.02 1.64 -5.45
CA ILE A 164 -7.35 1.98 -4.19
C ILE A 164 -5.83 1.97 -4.30
N LEU A 165 -5.21 2.96 -3.66
CA LEU A 165 -3.80 2.93 -3.27
C LEU A 165 -3.71 2.61 -1.78
N SER A 166 -2.98 1.56 -1.41
CA SER A 166 -2.48 1.33 -0.05
C SER A 166 -1.01 1.73 -0.02
N LEU A 167 -0.68 2.76 0.75
CA LEU A 167 0.65 3.34 0.82
C LEU A 167 1.14 3.35 2.27
N ASP A 168 2.03 2.41 2.56
CA ASP A 168 2.72 2.24 3.83
C ASP A 168 4.18 1.90 3.47
N VAL A 169 5.07 2.87 3.60
CA VAL A 169 6.49 2.73 3.23
C VAL A 169 7.40 3.28 4.33
N GLU A 170 6.92 3.21 5.57
CA GLU A 170 7.65 3.54 6.79
C GLU A 170 8.19 4.99 6.79
N GLY A 171 7.33 5.94 6.39
CA GLY A 171 7.59 7.39 6.50
C GLY A 171 7.98 8.08 5.20
N ALA A 172 8.22 7.34 4.11
CA ALA A 172 8.58 7.90 2.81
C ALA A 172 7.36 8.23 1.90
N GLU A 173 6.15 8.26 2.45
CA GLU A 173 4.90 8.31 1.66
C GLU A 173 4.82 9.55 0.78
N LEU A 174 5.25 10.71 1.29
CA LEU A 174 5.24 11.94 0.50
C LEU A 174 6.27 11.90 -0.63
N GLU A 175 7.45 11.34 -0.40
CA GLU A 175 8.47 11.13 -1.45
C GLU A 175 7.93 10.25 -2.58
N VAL A 176 7.19 9.18 -2.23
CA VAL A 176 6.49 8.34 -3.21
C VAL A 176 5.46 9.13 -4.01
N LEU A 177 4.59 9.88 -3.33
CA LEU A 177 3.50 10.63 -3.97
C LEU A 177 4.02 11.76 -4.86
N MET A 178 5.19 12.33 -4.56
CA MET A 178 5.88 13.28 -5.45
C MET A 178 6.43 12.63 -6.73
N GLY A 179 6.39 11.30 -6.83
CA GLY A 179 6.69 10.52 -8.03
C GLY A 179 5.44 10.11 -8.83
N VAL A 180 4.28 10.70 -8.52
CA VAL A 180 3.01 10.45 -9.20
C VAL A 180 2.63 11.65 -10.08
N ASP A 181 2.40 11.35 -11.36
CA ASP A 181 1.75 12.24 -12.31
C ASP A 181 0.22 12.11 -12.16
N PHE A 182 -0.36 13.00 -11.34
CA PHE A 182 -1.79 13.03 -11.04
C PHE A 182 -2.68 13.44 -12.22
N ASP A 183 -2.11 13.96 -13.32
CA ASP A 183 -2.87 14.20 -14.55
C ASP A 183 -3.13 12.89 -15.32
N ARG A 184 -2.31 11.87 -15.08
CA ARG A 184 -2.36 10.57 -15.77
C ARG A 184 -2.84 9.43 -14.89
N HIS A 185 -2.47 9.43 -13.60
CA HIS A 185 -2.71 8.35 -12.67
C HIS A 185 -3.46 8.86 -11.45
N ASN A 186 -4.69 8.38 -11.29
CA ASN A 186 -5.55 8.72 -10.17
C ASN A 186 -6.04 7.45 -9.48
N PHE A 187 -6.34 7.61 -8.20
CA PHE A 187 -6.85 6.55 -7.32
C PHE A 187 -8.17 7.03 -6.73
N ARG A 188 -9.25 6.25 -6.85
CA ARG A 188 -10.55 6.63 -6.26
C ARG A 188 -10.42 6.83 -4.74
N PHE A 189 -9.63 5.97 -4.11
CA PHE A 189 -9.30 6.05 -2.70
C PHE A 189 -7.79 5.87 -2.50
N MET A 190 -7.24 6.52 -1.47
CA MET A 190 -5.90 6.25 -0.97
C MET A 190 -5.98 6.02 0.53
N VAL A 191 -5.36 4.94 1.00
CA VAL A 191 -5.06 4.73 2.41
C VAL A 191 -3.57 4.94 2.58
N ILE A 192 -3.22 5.92 3.40
CA ILE A 192 -1.84 6.36 3.57
C ILE A 192 -1.51 6.32 5.05
N GLU A 193 -0.47 5.57 5.41
CA GLU A 193 0.14 5.65 6.74
C GLU A 193 0.95 6.96 6.81
N CYS A 194 0.65 7.87 7.73
CA CYS A 194 1.47 9.07 7.94
C CYS A 194 1.39 9.61 9.36
N ARG A 195 2.44 10.30 9.81
CA ARG A 195 2.48 10.93 11.15
C ARG A 195 2.16 12.42 11.09
N ASN A 196 2.53 13.09 10.00
CA ASN A 196 2.20 14.48 9.72
C ASN A 196 1.00 14.63 8.77
N ILE A 197 -0.20 14.46 9.32
CA ILE A 197 -1.45 14.53 8.56
C ILE A 197 -1.67 15.90 7.91
N ASP A 198 -1.28 17.01 8.55
CA ASP A 198 -1.50 18.35 8.00
C ASP A 198 -0.69 18.58 6.71
N ARG A 199 0.56 18.12 6.67
CA ARG A 199 1.40 18.16 5.47
C ARG A 199 0.85 17.26 4.37
N MET A 200 0.46 16.03 4.71
CA MET A 200 -0.09 15.07 3.75
C MET A 200 -1.40 15.58 3.13
N ARG A 201 -2.31 16.07 3.98
CA ARG A 201 -3.57 16.67 3.57
C ARG A 201 -3.36 17.86 2.65
N SER A 202 -2.48 18.79 3.01
CA SER A 202 -2.19 19.97 2.18
C SER A 202 -1.67 19.60 0.80
N PHE A 203 -0.82 18.57 0.72
CA PHE A 203 -0.31 18.06 -0.56
C PHE A 203 -1.43 17.45 -1.42
N LEU A 204 -2.26 16.59 -0.83
CA LEU A 204 -3.31 15.85 -1.55
C LEU A 204 -4.51 16.73 -1.94
N GLU A 205 -4.89 17.70 -1.12
CA GLU A 205 -5.94 18.67 -1.47
C GLU A 205 -5.58 19.44 -2.75
N ALA A 206 -4.30 19.81 -2.92
CA ALA A 206 -3.81 20.44 -4.15
C ALA A 206 -3.85 19.50 -5.39
N LYS A 207 -4.14 18.21 -5.21
CA LYS A 207 -4.29 17.19 -6.25
C LYS A 207 -5.73 16.69 -6.42
N GLY A 208 -6.71 17.34 -5.79
CA GLY A 208 -8.12 16.96 -5.91
C GLY A 208 -8.55 15.82 -4.98
N TYR A 209 -7.84 15.62 -3.87
CA TYR A 209 -8.16 14.61 -2.86
C TYR A 209 -8.63 15.26 -1.56
N THR A 210 -9.69 14.70 -0.99
CA THR A 210 -10.20 15.13 0.32
C THR A 210 -10.00 14.02 1.35
N LEU A 211 -9.58 14.39 2.55
CA LEU A 211 -9.53 13.49 3.70
C LEU A 211 -10.95 13.05 4.08
N LEU A 212 -11.22 11.75 4.01
CA LEU A 212 -12.55 11.17 4.24
C LEU A 212 -12.69 10.56 5.64
N ASP A 213 -11.67 9.84 6.12
CA ASP A 213 -11.72 9.15 7.41
C ASP A 213 -10.31 8.89 7.96
N GLN A 214 -10.22 8.62 9.27
CA GLN A 214 -9.02 8.11 9.93
C GLN A 214 -9.31 6.66 10.36
N LEU A 215 -8.70 5.69 9.68
CA LEU A 215 -8.99 4.27 9.85
C LEU A 215 -8.26 3.66 11.06
N THR A 216 -7.06 4.16 11.37
CA THR A 216 -6.28 3.81 12.58
C THR A 216 -5.55 5.06 13.11
N GLU A 217 -4.64 4.91 14.07
CA GLU A 217 -3.84 6.03 14.57
C GLU A 217 -3.06 6.77 13.46
N HIS A 218 -2.49 6.03 12.50
CA HIS A 218 -1.68 6.61 11.42
C HIS A 218 -2.24 6.37 10.02
N ASP A 219 -3.28 5.54 9.86
CA ASP A 219 -3.88 5.27 8.55
C ASP A 219 -5.02 6.24 8.24
N TYR A 220 -4.84 7.04 7.19
CA TYR A 220 -5.83 8.03 6.74
C TYR A 220 -6.37 7.68 5.35
N LEU A 221 -7.69 7.74 5.21
CA LEU A 221 -8.39 7.49 3.95
C LEU A 221 -8.68 8.81 3.23
N PHE A 222 -8.12 8.98 2.04
CA PHE A 222 -8.42 10.05 1.12
C PHE A 222 -9.30 9.56 -0.02
N LYS A 223 -10.16 10.43 -0.54
CA LYS A 223 -11.02 10.17 -1.69
C LYS A 223 -10.73 11.16 -2.79
N PHE A 224 -10.67 10.67 -4.02
CA PHE A 224 -10.58 11.53 -5.19
C PHE A 224 -11.94 12.17 -5.47
N ASP A 225 -11.98 13.49 -5.36
CA ASP A 225 -13.13 14.28 -5.71
C ASP A 225 -12.86 14.87 -7.08
N ALA A 226 -13.31 14.16 -8.11
CA ALA A 226 -13.24 14.68 -9.47
C ALA A 226 -14.11 15.95 -9.60
N ALA A 227 -13.54 17.12 -9.28
CA ALA A 227 -14.10 18.44 -9.57
C ALA A 227 -13.03 19.53 -9.43
N GLY A 228 -12.63 20.10 -10.57
CA GLY A 228 -11.71 21.23 -10.64
C GLY A 228 -11.45 21.82 -12.04
N THR A 229 -12.23 21.48 -13.07
CA THR A 229 -12.43 22.39 -14.21
C THR A 229 -13.67 23.22 -13.92
N ALA A 230 -13.47 24.33 -13.22
CA ALA A 230 -14.33 25.50 -13.30
C ALA A 230 -13.55 26.61 -14.00
#